data_AF-A0A433HLV8-F1
#
_entry.id   AF-A0A433HLV8-F1
#
_cell.length_a   1.000
_cell.length_b   1.000
_cell.length_c   1.000
_cell.angle_alpha   90.00
_cell.angle_beta   90.00
_cell.angle_gamma   90.00
#
_symmetry.space_group_name_H-M   'P 1'
#
loop_
_entity.id
_entity.type
_entity.pdbx_description
1 polymer ?
#
loop_
_entity_poly.entity_id
_entity_poly.type
_entity_poly.pdbx_seq_one_letter_code
_entity_poly.pdbx_strand_id
1 'polypeptide(L)'
;MDKNKKAENYLSKKEQMKSSAQDDQPCSPNCPEIIETPRFSSPNSSLSEKKLKELEECISKANDLLRSIGNESDPDNLRQLQLHFRSLRGVKVKVDVINNEKKIQIKGEVEEAGKDFIQLGKRGQTIFILFERIRTIDQAEPANVREEQELRNIDKSAQSYITFKFGHAVSANPYLLNLFFGIPLFVQLVPKLGSRVIVKAEGEKRIKGRLISTEKGHMQLEIKKGKTKQINLAKLYTLTFLKG
;
A
#
# COMPACT_ATOMS: atom_id res chain seq x y z
N MET A 1 -22.72 -15.41 -62.69
CA MET A 1 -21.58 -14.49 -62.89
C MET A 1 -21.70 -13.43 -61.82
N ASP A 2 -20.95 -13.52 -60.71
CA ASP A 2 -20.89 -12.46 -59.69
C ASP A 2 -19.58 -12.60 -58.90
N LYS A 3 -18.52 -11.95 -59.40
CA LYS A 3 -17.19 -11.87 -58.77
C LYS A 3 -16.81 -10.42 -58.47
N ASN A 4 -17.75 -9.60 -57.97
CA ASN A 4 -17.49 -8.17 -57.77
C ASN A 4 -18.00 -7.59 -56.43
N LYS A 5 -17.97 -8.37 -55.35
CA LYS A 5 -18.28 -7.86 -53.98
C LYS A 5 -17.25 -8.17 -52.90
N LYS A 6 -16.07 -8.70 -53.25
CA LYS A 6 -14.99 -9.00 -52.30
C LYS A 6 -13.79 -8.04 -52.33
N ALA A 7 -13.78 -7.05 -53.22
CA ALA A 7 -12.65 -6.11 -53.36
C ALA A 7 -12.80 -4.82 -52.53
N GLU A 8 -14.01 -4.45 -52.09
CA GLU A 8 -14.23 -3.17 -51.39
C GLU A 8 -13.93 -3.18 -49.89
N ASN A 9 -13.72 -4.36 -49.28
CA ASN A 9 -13.48 -4.46 -47.83
C ASN A 9 -11.98 -4.57 -47.45
N TYR A 10 -11.07 -4.52 -48.43
CA TYR A 10 -9.62 -4.57 -48.19
C TYR A 10 -8.91 -3.20 -48.31
N LEU A 11 -9.56 -2.17 -48.85
CA LEU A 11 -8.97 -0.84 -48.96
C LEU A 11 -9.26 0.11 -47.78
N SER A 12 -10.31 -0.12 -46.98
CA SER A 12 -10.64 0.79 -45.87
C SER A 12 -9.77 0.61 -44.60
N LYS A 13 -8.86 -0.36 -44.56
CA LYS A 13 -8.07 -0.69 -43.36
C LYS A 13 -6.61 -0.22 -43.39
N LYS A 14 -6.17 0.45 -44.46
CA LYS A 14 -4.79 0.96 -44.60
C LYS A 14 -4.62 2.45 -44.28
N GLU A 15 -5.68 3.17 -43.91
CA GLU A 15 -5.63 4.63 -43.74
C GLU A 15 -5.75 5.14 -42.28
N GLN A 16 -5.74 4.27 -41.26
CA GLN A 16 -5.80 4.72 -39.86
C GLN A 16 -4.59 4.30 -39.00
N MET A 17 -3.40 4.27 -39.59
CA MET A 17 -2.13 4.31 -38.85
C MET A 17 -1.22 5.37 -39.45
N LYS A 18 -1.63 6.64 -39.30
CA LYS A 18 -0.81 7.84 -39.55
C LYS A 18 -1.01 8.83 -38.40
N SER A 19 -0.36 8.53 -37.27
CA SER A 19 -0.02 9.44 -36.15
C SER A 19 0.54 8.50 -35.09
N SER A 20 1.82 8.48 -34.74
CA SER A 20 2.66 9.60 -34.35
C SER A 20 4.14 9.19 -34.50
N ALA A 21 4.84 9.76 -35.47
CA ALA A 21 6.30 9.74 -35.52
C ALA A 21 6.73 11.04 -36.20
N GLN A 22 6.54 12.15 -35.48
CA GLN A 22 7.14 13.43 -35.81
C GLN A 22 7.66 13.99 -34.49
N ASP A 23 8.86 13.56 -34.15
CA ASP A 23 9.84 14.33 -33.38
C ASP A 23 11.19 13.66 -33.60
N ASP A 24 11.67 13.73 -34.84
CA ASP A 24 13.08 13.49 -35.17
C ASP A 24 13.40 14.40 -36.36
N GLN A 25 13.98 15.55 -36.02
CA GLN A 25 14.42 16.58 -36.94
C GLN A 25 15.39 15.96 -37.98
N PRO A 26 15.28 16.31 -39.27
CA PRO A 26 16.06 15.64 -40.30
C PRO A 26 17.52 16.02 -40.17
N CYS A 27 18.33 14.98 -39.98
CA CYS A 27 19.74 14.94 -40.33
C CYS A 27 20.08 15.80 -41.57
N SER A 28 21.06 16.69 -41.44
CA SER A 28 21.68 17.44 -42.55
C SER A 28 22.25 16.50 -43.63
N PRO A 29 22.44 16.96 -44.89
CA PRO A 29 22.56 16.13 -46.09
C PRO A 29 23.82 15.22 -46.20
N ASN A 30 24.63 15.09 -45.15
CA ASN A 30 25.81 14.23 -45.09
C ASN A 30 25.77 13.29 -43.89
N CYS A 31 24.70 12.49 -43.77
CA CYS A 31 24.70 11.41 -42.77
C CYS A 31 25.40 10.16 -43.31
N PRO A 32 26.33 9.56 -42.55
CA PRO A 32 26.89 8.27 -42.91
C PRO A 32 25.79 7.20 -42.91
N GLU A 33 25.90 6.23 -43.81
CA GLU A 33 24.95 5.12 -43.92
C GLU A 33 24.77 4.43 -42.57
N ILE A 34 23.51 4.32 -42.14
CA ILE A 34 23.14 3.64 -40.90
C ILE A 34 23.46 2.16 -41.08
N ILE A 35 24.42 1.65 -40.30
CA ILE A 35 24.70 0.22 -40.22
C ILE A 35 23.45 -0.45 -39.64
N GLU A 36 22.83 -1.35 -40.38
CA GLU A 36 21.66 -2.09 -39.92
C GLU A 36 22.03 -2.96 -38.71
N THR A 37 21.76 -2.46 -37.50
CA THR A 37 21.83 -3.28 -36.30
C THR A 37 20.62 -4.21 -36.26
N PRO A 38 20.80 -5.52 -35.96
CA PRO A 38 19.69 -6.45 -35.83
C PRO A 38 18.72 -5.94 -34.75
N ARG A 39 17.45 -5.79 -35.13
CA ARG A 39 16.39 -5.42 -34.19
C ARG A 39 16.12 -6.62 -33.29
N PHE A 40 16.70 -6.61 -32.09
CA PHE A 40 16.35 -7.57 -31.06
C PHE A 40 14.86 -7.37 -30.72
N SER A 41 14.06 -8.42 -30.90
CA SER A 41 12.68 -8.43 -30.41
C SER A 41 12.70 -8.26 -28.89
N SER A 42 11.82 -7.41 -28.36
CA SER A 42 11.65 -7.24 -26.92
C SER A 42 11.53 -8.62 -26.24
N PRO A 43 12.15 -8.86 -25.08
CA PRO A 43 12.11 -10.16 -24.39
C PRO A 43 10.69 -10.69 -24.12
N ASN A 44 9.70 -9.80 -24.14
CA ASN A 44 8.30 -10.12 -23.88
C ASN A 44 7.48 -10.42 -25.15
N SER A 45 8.09 -10.38 -26.34
CA SER A 45 7.40 -10.53 -27.64
C SER A 45 6.75 -11.91 -27.88
N SER A 46 7.03 -12.88 -27.00
CA SER A 46 6.47 -14.24 -27.03
C SER A 46 5.23 -14.41 -26.14
N LEU A 47 4.84 -13.39 -25.38
CA LEU A 47 3.67 -13.44 -24.48
C LEU A 47 2.39 -13.05 -25.21
N SER A 48 1.29 -13.75 -24.90
CA SER A 48 -0.03 -13.31 -25.35
C SER A 48 -0.40 -11.97 -24.70
N GLU A 49 -1.22 -11.15 -25.37
CA GLU A 49 -1.62 -9.82 -24.87
C GLU A 49 -2.11 -9.84 -23.41
N LYS A 50 -2.86 -10.88 -23.04
CA LYS A 50 -3.33 -11.07 -21.66
C LYS A 50 -2.17 -11.27 -20.67
N LYS A 51 -1.21 -12.14 -20.99
CA LYS A 51 -0.05 -12.40 -20.12
C LYS A 51 0.92 -11.22 -20.07
N LEU A 52 1.04 -10.50 -21.19
CA LEU A 52 1.86 -9.31 -21.28
C LEU A 52 1.29 -8.20 -20.39
N LYS A 53 -0.04 -7.98 -20.44
CA LYS A 53 -0.73 -7.05 -19.55
C LYS A 53 -0.61 -7.43 -18.07
N GLU A 54 -0.81 -8.71 -17.74
CA GLU A 54 -0.63 -9.21 -16.37
C GLU A 54 0.82 -9.02 -15.88
N LEU A 55 1.81 -9.23 -16.75
CA LEU A 55 3.22 -9.03 -16.44
C LEU A 55 3.56 -7.55 -16.27
N GLU A 56 3.06 -6.67 -17.14
CA GLU A 56 3.25 -5.22 -17.04
C GLU A 56 2.61 -4.66 -15.76
N GLU A 57 1.41 -5.11 -15.41
CA GLU A 57 0.75 -4.76 -14.15
C GLU A 57 1.59 -5.23 -12.95
N CYS A 58 2.15 -6.44 -13.00
CA CYS A 58 3.03 -6.97 -11.96
C CYS A 58 4.33 -6.15 -11.84
N ILE A 59 4.96 -5.82 -12.96
CA ILE A 59 6.17 -4.98 -13.01
C ILE A 59 5.87 -3.58 -12.47
N SER A 60 4.74 -2.98 -12.84
CA SER A 60 4.33 -1.67 -12.33
C SER A 60 4.14 -1.72 -10.82
N LYS A 61 3.35 -2.69 -10.31
CA LYS A 61 3.15 -2.89 -8.86
C LYS A 61 4.47 -3.07 -8.12
N ALA A 62 5.40 -3.85 -8.67
CA ALA A 62 6.72 -4.07 -8.07
C ALA A 62 7.56 -2.78 -8.07
N ASN A 63 7.58 -2.03 -9.17
CA ASN A 63 8.32 -0.77 -9.26
C ASN A 63 7.76 0.30 -8.34
N ASP A 64 6.43 0.40 -8.21
CA ASP A 64 5.77 1.33 -7.30
C ASP A 64 6.10 0.99 -5.84
N LEU A 65 6.10 -0.30 -5.49
CA LEU A 65 6.53 -0.75 -4.17
C LEU A 65 8.00 -0.44 -3.91
N LEU A 66 8.89 -0.70 -4.87
CA LEU A 66 10.32 -0.43 -4.73
C LEU A 66 10.60 1.08 -4.56
N ARG A 67 9.89 1.94 -5.29
CA ARG A 67 9.94 3.41 -5.11
C ARG A 67 9.52 3.81 -3.70
N SER A 68 8.53 3.13 -3.12
CA SER A 68 8.07 3.42 -1.76
C SER A 68 9.06 3.03 -0.66
N ILE A 69 9.97 2.07 -0.92
CA ILE A 69 10.95 1.56 0.03
C ILE A 69 12.32 2.26 -0.13
N GLY A 70 12.67 2.68 -1.36
CA GLY A 70 14.02 3.14 -1.71
C GLY A 70 14.30 4.64 -1.60
N ASN A 71 13.28 5.49 -1.45
CA ASN A 71 13.43 6.94 -1.33
C ASN A 71 13.30 7.42 0.13
N GLU A 72 13.92 8.56 0.47
CA GLU A 72 13.62 9.27 1.73
C GLU A 72 12.11 9.47 1.88
N SER A 73 11.61 9.49 3.13
CA SER A 73 10.19 9.46 3.51
C SER A 73 9.33 10.52 2.82
N ASP A 74 8.98 10.27 1.55
CA ASP A 74 8.01 11.05 0.80
C ASP A 74 6.61 10.65 1.30
N PRO A 75 5.78 11.61 1.72
CA PRO A 75 4.39 11.31 2.09
C PRO A 75 3.60 10.57 1.00
N ASP A 76 3.95 10.69 -0.28
CA ASP A 76 3.32 9.95 -1.38
C ASP A 76 3.76 8.47 -1.43
N ASN A 77 4.98 8.15 -0.98
CA ASN A 77 5.49 6.78 -0.88
C ASN A 77 4.79 5.97 0.23
N LEU A 78 4.46 6.61 1.35
CA LEU A 78 3.76 5.95 2.46
C LEU A 78 2.37 5.44 2.07
N ARG A 79 1.72 6.09 1.09
CA ARG A 79 0.41 5.66 0.60
C ARG A 79 0.50 4.32 -0.15
N GLN A 80 1.50 4.13 -1.00
CA GLN A 80 1.69 2.87 -1.70
C GLN A 80 2.01 1.74 -0.74
N LEU A 81 2.86 2.01 0.25
CA LEU A 81 3.19 1.05 1.29
C LEU A 81 1.96 0.69 2.13
N GLN A 82 1.12 1.66 2.49
CA GLN A 82 -0.18 1.41 3.12
C GLN A 82 -1.05 0.48 2.25
N LEU A 83 -1.23 0.78 0.97
CA LEU A 83 -2.07 -0.01 0.07
C LEU A 83 -1.55 -1.45 -0.07
N HIS A 84 -0.23 -1.63 -0.15
CA HIS A 84 0.41 -2.93 -0.13
C HIS A 84 0.12 -3.71 1.16
N PHE A 85 0.30 -3.09 2.33
CA PHE A 85 -0.02 -3.78 3.58
C PHE A 85 -1.53 -4.06 3.72
N ARG A 86 -2.39 -3.22 3.17
CA ARG A 86 -3.84 -3.47 3.15
C ARG A 86 -4.24 -4.62 2.24
N SER A 87 -3.56 -4.83 1.12
CA SER A 87 -3.81 -6.01 0.29
C SER A 87 -3.46 -7.31 1.00
N LEU A 88 -2.68 -7.25 2.10
CA LEU A 88 -2.41 -8.38 2.98
C LEU A 88 -3.46 -8.56 4.08
N ARG A 89 -4.54 -7.76 4.13
CA ARG A 89 -5.61 -7.91 5.14
C ARG A 89 -6.16 -9.34 5.14
N GLY A 90 -6.32 -9.93 6.32
CA GLY A 90 -6.73 -11.32 6.50
C GLY A 90 -5.63 -12.36 6.28
N VAL A 91 -4.43 -11.93 5.82
CA VAL A 91 -3.29 -12.83 5.62
C VAL A 91 -2.45 -12.89 6.89
N LYS A 92 -2.04 -14.11 7.26
CA LYS A 92 -1.07 -14.34 8.33
C LYS A 92 0.33 -13.99 7.86
N VAL A 93 1.00 -13.09 8.57
CA VAL A 93 2.33 -12.59 8.23
C VAL A 93 3.31 -12.78 9.38
N LYS A 94 4.60 -12.79 9.03
CA LYS A 94 5.75 -12.69 9.94
C LYS A 94 6.41 -11.34 9.63
N VAL A 95 6.43 -10.45 10.61
CA VAL A 95 7.01 -9.11 10.51
C VAL A 95 8.26 -9.07 11.36
N ASP A 96 9.38 -8.73 10.75
CA ASP A 96 10.63 -8.54 11.48
C ASP A 96 10.85 -7.05 11.76
N VAL A 97 10.93 -6.72 13.05
CA VAL A 97 11.09 -5.35 13.56
C VAL A 97 12.50 -5.17 14.12
N ILE A 98 13.15 -4.07 13.80
CA ILE A 98 14.48 -3.74 14.35
C ILE A 98 14.28 -3.04 15.70
N ASN A 99 14.88 -3.59 16.75
CA ASN A 99 14.97 -2.98 18.08
C ASN A 99 16.43 -2.93 18.54
N ASN A 100 17.06 -1.75 18.49
CA ASN A 100 18.46 -1.55 18.90
C ASN A 100 19.36 -2.69 18.37
N GLU A 101 19.35 -2.90 17.05
CA GLU A 101 20.09 -3.94 16.32
C GLU A 101 19.61 -5.39 16.53
N LYS A 102 18.70 -5.64 17.47
CA LYS A 102 18.06 -6.95 17.66
C LYS A 102 16.84 -7.08 16.78
N LYS A 103 16.81 -8.14 15.98
CA LYS A 103 15.68 -8.52 15.14
C LYS A 103 14.59 -9.17 16.01
N ILE A 104 13.41 -8.56 16.08
CA ILE A 104 12.24 -9.11 16.77
C ILE A 104 11.23 -9.56 15.73
N GLN A 105 10.96 -10.87 15.70
CA GLN A 105 9.93 -11.42 14.82
C GLN A 105 8.55 -11.42 15.50
N ILE A 106 7.56 -10.86 14.82
CA ILE A 106 6.17 -10.76 15.25
C ILE A 106 5.31 -11.50 14.24
N LYS A 107 4.50 -12.45 14.70
CA LYS A 107 3.54 -13.19 13.86
C LYS A 107 2.13 -12.77 14.21
N GLY A 108 1.29 -12.53 13.21
CA GLY A 108 -0.11 -12.15 13.36
C GLY A 108 -0.83 -12.11 12.02
N GLU A 109 -2.14 -11.90 12.06
CA GLU A 109 -2.96 -11.66 10.87
C GLU A 109 -3.08 -10.15 10.64
N VAL A 110 -2.93 -9.67 9.41
CA VAL A 110 -3.09 -8.24 9.14
C VAL A 110 -4.57 -7.88 9.27
N GLU A 111 -4.92 -7.06 10.25
CA GLU A 111 -6.29 -6.54 10.43
C GLU A 111 -6.50 -5.25 9.63
N GLU A 112 -5.50 -4.36 9.61
CA GLU A 112 -5.60 -3.05 8.94
C GLU A 112 -4.20 -2.44 8.68
N ALA A 113 -4.09 -1.51 7.75
CA ALA A 113 -2.96 -0.59 7.67
C ALA A 113 -3.42 0.88 7.59
N GLY A 114 -2.82 1.71 8.43
CA GLY A 114 -3.01 3.16 8.43
C GLY A 114 -1.98 3.87 7.57
N LYS A 115 -1.84 5.18 7.77
CA LYS A 115 -0.89 6.01 7.04
C LYS A 115 0.57 5.64 7.31
N ASP A 116 0.88 5.28 8.55
CA ASP A 116 2.25 5.10 9.05
C ASP A 116 2.42 3.82 9.89
N PHE A 117 1.41 2.94 9.93
CA PHE A 117 1.42 1.74 10.76
C PHE A 117 0.67 0.56 10.13
N ILE A 118 1.05 -0.65 10.53
CA ILE A 118 0.25 -1.87 10.36
C ILE A 118 -0.39 -2.29 11.68
N GLN A 119 -1.59 -2.85 11.60
CA GLN A 119 -2.31 -3.46 12.71
C GLN A 119 -2.37 -4.97 12.49
N LEU A 120 -1.82 -5.72 13.45
CA LEU A 120 -1.83 -7.18 13.46
C LEU A 120 -2.74 -7.71 14.58
N GLY A 121 -3.61 -8.66 14.23
CA GLY A 121 -4.36 -9.49 15.16
C GLY A 121 -3.56 -10.71 15.60
N LYS A 122 -3.48 -10.97 16.90
CA LYS A 122 -2.83 -12.18 17.45
C LYS A 122 -3.48 -12.65 18.75
N ARG A 123 -4.15 -13.81 18.74
CA ARG A 123 -4.69 -14.48 19.94
C ARG A 123 -5.41 -13.52 20.92
N GLY A 124 -6.36 -12.73 20.41
CA GLY A 124 -7.09 -11.74 21.23
C GLY A 124 -6.27 -10.49 21.57
N GLN A 125 -5.17 -10.22 20.88
CA GLN A 125 -4.40 -8.99 21.02
C GLN A 125 -4.39 -8.25 19.69
N THR A 126 -4.36 -6.91 19.77
CA THR A 126 -4.14 -6.04 18.62
C THR A 126 -2.77 -5.39 18.79
N ILE A 127 -1.89 -5.59 17.81
CA ILE A 127 -0.50 -5.12 17.82
C ILE A 127 -0.34 -4.08 16.71
N PHE A 128 0.14 -2.89 17.05
CA PHE A 128 0.50 -1.85 16.09
C PHE A 128 2.02 -1.78 15.94
N ILE A 129 2.47 -1.63 14.70
CA ILE A 129 3.89 -1.51 14.32
C ILE A 129 4.00 -0.39 13.30
N LEU A 130 4.93 0.56 13.51
CA LEU A 130 5.19 1.63 12.56
C LEU A 130 5.92 1.11 11.33
N PHE A 131 5.62 1.65 10.15
CA PHE A 131 6.26 1.27 8.89
C PHE A 131 7.79 1.39 8.95
N GLU A 132 8.29 2.50 9.51
CA GLU A 132 9.72 2.78 9.67
C GLU A 132 10.47 1.74 10.50
N ARG A 133 9.75 0.93 11.29
CA ARG A 133 10.34 -0.11 12.14
C ARG A 133 10.27 -1.50 11.52
N ILE A 134 9.52 -1.66 10.44
CA ILE A 134 9.40 -2.92 9.69
C ILE A 134 10.63 -3.06 8.79
N ARG A 135 11.35 -4.16 8.93
CA ARG A 135 12.45 -4.51 8.02
C ARG A 135 11.99 -5.44 6.90
N THR A 136 11.24 -6.47 7.27
CA THR A 136 10.68 -7.44 6.33
C THR A 136 9.28 -7.84 6.78
N ILE A 137 8.45 -8.14 5.80
CA ILE A 137 7.15 -8.79 5.99
C ILE A 137 7.11 -10.01 5.08
N ASP A 138 6.83 -11.17 5.65
CA ASP A 138 6.74 -12.42 4.91
C ASP A 138 5.38 -13.05 5.18
N GLN A 139 4.72 -13.56 4.14
CA GLN A 139 3.52 -14.37 4.34
C GLN A 139 3.91 -15.66 5.08
N ALA A 140 3.19 -15.99 6.15
CA ALA A 140 3.49 -17.16 6.95
C ALA A 140 3.14 -18.46 6.23
N GLU A 141 2.12 -18.40 5.37
CA GLU A 141 1.57 -19.46 4.52
C GLU A 141 1.17 -18.82 3.19
N PRO A 142 1.29 -19.51 2.04
CA PRO A 142 0.78 -19.02 0.77
C PRO A 142 -0.75 -18.96 0.84
N ALA A 143 -1.28 -17.80 1.17
CA ALA A 143 -2.71 -17.56 1.14
C ALA A 143 -3.14 -17.33 -0.31
N ASN A 144 -4.31 -17.84 -0.70
CA ASN A 144 -5.02 -17.31 -1.85
C ASN A 144 -5.41 -15.88 -1.52
N VAL A 145 -4.56 -14.92 -1.86
CA VAL A 145 -4.84 -13.50 -1.73
C VAL A 145 -6.01 -13.22 -2.67
N ARG A 146 -7.23 -13.30 -2.15
CA ARG A 146 -8.36 -12.67 -2.83
C ARG A 146 -8.13 -11.18 -2.64
N GLU A 147 -7.82 -10.48 -3.73
CA GLU A 147 -7.98 -9.03 -3.80
C GLU A 147 -9.47 -8.73 -3.60
N GLU A 148 -9.94 -8.72 -2.35
CA GLU A 148 -11.22 -8.14 -2.01
C GLU A 148 -11.06 -6.64 -2.22
N GLN A 149 -11.53 -6.16 -3.38
CA GLN A 149 -11.58 -4.73 -3.63
C GLN A 149 -12.45 -4.09 -2.56
N GLU A 150 -11.86 -3.14 -1.84
CA GLU A 150 -12.54 -2.37 -0.83
C GLU A 150 -13.74 -1.68 -1.51
N LEU A 151 -14.92 -1.76 -0.88
CA LEU A 151 -16.22 -1.28 -1.40
C LEU A 151 -16.91 -2.14 -2.49
N ARG A 152 -16.44 -3.35 -2.82
CA ARG A 152 -17.13 -4.24 -3.79
C ARG A 152 -18.60 -4.53 -3.47
N ASN A 153 -18.93 -4.58 -2.18
CA ASN A 153 -20.27 -4.89 -1.67
C ASN A 153 -21.00 -3.67 -1.11
N ILE A 154 -20.55 -2.45 -1.41
CA ILE A 154 -21.29 -1.26 -1.01
C ILE A 154 -22.58 -1.17 -1.84
N ASP A 155 -23.69 -0.89 -1.16
CA ASP A 155 -24.96 -0.65 -1.84
C ASP A 155 -24.87 0.57 -2.80
N LYS A 156 -25.62 0.54 -3.91
CA LYS A 156 -25.60 1.61 -4.92
C LYS A 156 -25.94 2.98 -4.33
N SER A 157 -26.80 3.04 -3.31
CA SER A 157 -27.13 4.30 -2.64
C SER A 157 -25.93 4.86 -1.87
N ALA A 158 -25.19 4.02 -1.17
CA ALA A 158 -23.98 4.40 -0.44
C ALA A 158 -22.84 4.78 -1.41
N GLN A 159 -22.69 4.08 -2.53
CA GLN A 159 -21.74 4.46 -3.58
C GLN A 159 -22.06 5.85 -4.16
N SER A 160 -23.35 6.09 -4.47
CA SER A 160 -23.81 7.39 -4.97
C SER A 160 -23.57 8.48 -3.93
N TYR A 161 -23.88 8.22 -2.67
CA TYR A 161 -23.66 9.16 -1.58
C TYR A 161 -22.18 9.52 -1.40
N ILE A 162 -21.28 8.54 -1.44
CA ILE A 162 -19.82 8.78 -1.42
C ILE A 162 -19.40 9.58 -2.65
N THR A 163 -19.95 9.29 -3.84
CA THR A 163 -19.59 9.98 -5.08
C THR A 163 -20.02 11.45 -5.06
N PHE A 164 -21.26 11.74 -4.68
CA PHE A 164 -21.82 13.09 -4.71
C PHE A 164 -21.48 13.93 -3.48
N LYS A 165 -21.23 13.29 -2.33
CA LYS A 165 -20.92 13.96 -1.05
C LYS A 165 -19.63 13.45 -0.43
N PHE A 166 -18.60 13.26 -1.26
CA PHE A 166 -17.34 12.63 -0.87
C PHE A 166 -16.75 13.19 0.41
N GLY A 167 -16.52 14.51 0.47
CA GLY A 167 -15.91 15.15 1.64
C GLY A 167 -16.65 14.81 2.94
N HIS A 168 -17.97 15.03 2.96
CA HIS A 168 -18.81 14.77 4.12
C HIS A 168 -18.92 13.26 4.45
N ALA A 169 -19.11 12.41 3.45
CA ALA A 169 -19.26 10.96 3.62
C ALA A 169 -17.98 10.32 4.17
N VAL A 170 -16.82 10.73 3.65
CA VAL A 170 -15.52 10.20 4.06
C VAL A 170 -15.08 10.78 5.40
N SER A 171 -15.29 12.08 5.66
CA SER A 171 -14.93 12.69 6.95
C SER A 171 -15.75 12.15 8.12
N ALA A 172 -16.99 11.76 7.88
CA ALA A 172 -17.89 11.25 8.92
C ALA A 172 -17.62 9.78 9.31
N ASN A 173 -16.81 9.04 8.54
CA ASN A 173 -16.58 7.62 8.77
C ASN A 173 -15.07 7.31 8.87
N PRO A 174 -14.52 6.96 10.05
CA PRO A 174 -13.11 6.66 10.23
C PRO A 174 -12.57 5.53 9.33
N TYR A 175 -13.40 4.54 8.99
CA TYR A 175 -13.02 3.49 8.06
C TYR A 175 -12.83 4.04 6.64
N LEU A 176 -13.77 4.89 6.18
CA LEU A 176 -13.63 5.54 4.87
C LEU A 176 -12.47 6.55 4.87
N LEU A 177 -12.28 7.29 5.96
CA LEU A 177 -11.16 8.20 6.10
C LEU A 177 -9.82 7.45 5.98
N ASN A 178 -9.68 6.30 6.66
CA ASN A 178 -8.51 5.45 6.50
C ASN A 178 -8.42 4.84 5.10
N LEU A 179 -9.56 4.46 4.50
CA LEU A 179 -9.66 3.97 3.12
C LEU A 179 -9.05 4.95 2.13
N PHE A 180 -9.52 6.18 2.09
CA PHE A 180 -9.14 7.13 1.06
C PHE A 180 -7.84 7.86 1.37
N PHE A 181 -7.56 8.19 2.63
CA PHE A 181 -6.44 9.06 2.97
C PHE A 181 -5.36 8.40 3.84
N GLY A 182 -5.70 7.29 4.49
CA GLY A 182 -4.89 6.74 5.56
C GLY A 182 -4.93 7.61 6.80
N ILE A 183 -5.22 7.02 7.96
CA ILE A 183 -5.14 7.74 9.24
C ILE A 183 -3.82 7.44 9.93
N PRO A 184 -3.18 8.43 10.55
CA PRO A 184 -1.95 8.21 11.30
C PRO A 184 -2.25 7.45 12.60
N LEU A 185 -1.24 6.78 13.15
CA LEU A 185 -1.37 5.94 14.35
C LEU A 185 -2.07 6.70 15.49
N PHE A 186 -1.67 7.93 15.78
CA PHE A 186 -2.23 8.66 16.92
C PHE A 186 -3.75 8.87 16.81
N VAL A 187 -4.31 9.00 15.59
CA VAL A 187 -5.76 9.09 15.35
C VAL A 187 -6.41 7.72 15.54
N GLN A 188 -5.80 6.64 15.05
CA GLN A 188 -6.28 5.27 15.24
C GLN A 188 -6.32 4.85 16.71
N LEU A 189 -5.53 5.49 17.57
CA LEU A 189 -5.52 5.21 19.01
C LEU A 189 -6.64 5.91 19.79
N VAL A 190 -7.31 6.92 19.22
CA VAL A 190 -8.37 7.68 19.91
C VAL A 190 -9.53 6.77 20.37
N PRO A 191 -10.05 5.83 19.57
CA PRO A 191 -11.08 4.91 20.04
C PRO A 191 -10.60 3.93 21.13
N LYS A 192 -9.29 3.86 21.40
CA LYS A 192 -8.69 2.98 22.41
C LYS A 192 -8.26 3.70 23.68
N LEU A 193 -8.63 4.98 23.83
CA LEU A 193 -8.44 5.68 25.09
C LEU A 193 -9.12 4.92 26.23
N GLY A 194 -8.46 4.87 27.38
CA GLY A 194 -8.88 4.09 28.53
C GLY A 194 -8.56 2.58 28.44
N SER A 195 -8.00 2.08 27.34
CA SER A 195 -7.66 0.66 27.23
C SER A 195 -6.30 0.33 27.87
N ARG A 196 -6.14 -0.90 28.35
CA ARG A 196 -4.84 -1.41 28.82
C ARG A 196 -3.94 -1.68 27.62
N VAL A 197 -2.71 -1.19 27.71
CA VAL A 197 -1.75 -1.25 26.63
C VAL A 197 -0.37 -1.62 27.14
N ILE A 198 0.37 -2.31 26.29
CA ILE A 198 1.74 -2.72 26.51
C ILE A 198 2.60 -2.07 25.44
N VAL A 199 3.60 -1.32 25.87
CA VAL A 199 4.49 -0.57 24.98
C VAL A 199 5.90 -1.15 25.04
N LYS A 200 6.51 -1.29 23.86
CA LYS A 200 7.94 -1.44 23.71
C LYS A 200 8.45 -0.25 22.90
N ALA A 201 9.33 0.53 23.52
CA ALA A 201 9.92 1.71 22.91
C ALA A 201 11.46 1.69 23.09
N GLU A 202 12.15 2.45 22.26
CA GLU A 202 13.59 2.61 22.29
C GLU A 202 14.09 3.14 23.64
N GLY A 203 15.13 2.51 24.17
CA GLY A 203 15.73 2.86 25.46
C GLY A 203 14.91 2.43 26.68
N GLU A 204 13.73 1.81 26.48
CA GLU A 204 12.83 1.45 27.57
C GLU A 204 12.52 -0.05 27.64
N LYS A 205 12.45 -0.57 28.86
CA LYS A 205 11.87 -1.90 29.11
C LYS A 205 10.36 -1.85 28.83
N ARG A 206 9.77 -3.03 28.58
CA ARG A 206 8.33 -3.22 28.35
C ARG A 206 7.49 -2.47 29.40
N ILE A 207 6.74 -1.47 28.98
CA ILE A 207 5.88 -0.65 29.84
C ILE A 207 4.46 -1.20 29.75
N LYS A 208 3.77 -1.29 30.88
CA LYS A 208 2.34 -1.60 30.93
C LYS A 208 1.62 -0.41 31.54
N GLY A 209 0.49 -0.02 30.96
CA GLY A 209 -0.31 1.09 31.46
C GLY A 209 -1.67 1.17 30.79
N ARG A 210 -2.39 2.24 31.08
CA ARG A 210 -3.66 2.60 30.45
C ARG A 210 -3.43 3.78 29.52
N LEU A 211 -3.85 3.71 28.26
CA LEU A 211 -3.75 4.84 27.35
C LEU A 211 -4.70 5.95 27.81
N ILE A 212 -4.20 7.16 28.09
CA ILE A 212 -5.02 8.28 28.56
C ILE A 212 -5.28 9.29 27.44
N SER A 213 -4.23 9.63 26.69
CA SER A 213 -4.29 10.56 25.56
C SER A 213 -3.30 10.16 24.48
N THR A 214 -3.56 10.65 23.27
CA THR A 214 -2.76 10.40 22.07
C THR A 214 -2.78 11.66 21.23
N GLU A 215 -1.61 12.13 20.83
CA GLU A 215 -1.41 13.36 20.07
C GLU A 215 -0.40 13.12 18.95
N LYS A 216 -0.21 14.12 18.08
CA LYS A 216 0.81 14.02 17.03
C LYS A 216 2.20 13.86 17.69
N GLY A 217 2.86 12.75 17.39
CA GLY A 217 4.21 12.44 17.83
C GLY A 217 4.35 11.82 19.23
N HIS A 218 3.33 11.86 20.09
CA HIS A 218 3.43 11.28 21.43
C HIS A 218 2.09 10.77 21.98
N MET A 219 2.16 9.91 22.99
CA MET A 219 1.00 9.44 23.73
C MET A 219 1.27 9.38 25.23
N GLN A 220 0.23 9.41 26.05
CA GLN A 220 0.35 9.36 27.51
C GLN A 220 -0.25 8.07 28.08
N LEU A 221 0.51 7.43 28.96
CA LEU A 221 0.12 6.23 29.67
C LEU A 221 -0.04 6.49 31.16
N GLU A 222 -1.10 5.99 31.76
CA GLU A 222 -1.20 5.80 33.21
C GLU A 222 -0.48 4.51 33.59
N ILE A 223 0.63 4.57 34.31
CA ILE A 223 1.35 3.37 34.76
C ILE A 223 0.83 2.91 36.13
N LYS A 224 0.53 3.88 37.00
CA LYS A 224 -0.09 3.71 38.31
C LYS A 224 -1.03 4.88 38.54
N LYS A 225 -1.98 4.75 39.47
CA LYS A 225 -2.93 5.81 39.82
C LYS A 225 -2.20 7.14 40.04
N GLY A 226 -2.48 8.14 39.20
CA GLY A 226 -1.86 9.47 39.25
C GLY A 226 -0.41 9.58 38.74
N LYS A 227 0.23 8.48 38.31
CA LYS A 227 1.55 8.49 37.66
C LYS A 227 1.40 8.26 36.17
N THR A 228 1.57 9.32 35.41
CA THR A 228 1.55 9.30 33.95
C THR A 228 2.98 9.22 33.37
N LYS A 229 3.08 8.71 32.16
CA LYS A 229 4.32 8.69 31.39
C LYS A 229 4.02 9.01 29.93
N GLN A 230 4.78 9.95 29.39
CA GLN A 230 4.73 10.30 27.98
C GLN A 230 5.68 9.40 27.19
N ILE A 231 5.19 8.89 26.06
CA ILE A 231 5.93 8.04 25.13
C ILE A 231 5.97 8.71 23.77
N ASN A 232 7.16 8.86 23.20
CA ASN A 232 7.32 9.33 21.83
C ASN A 232 6.94 8.21 20.84
N LEU A 233 6.02 8.49 19.92
CA LEU A 233 5.54 7.52 18.94
C LEU A 233 6.65 7.08 17.98
N ALA A 234 7.54 7.98 17.55
CA ALA A 234 8.65 7.63 16.65
C ALA A 234 9.61 6.61 17.27
N LYS A 235 9.67 6.54 18.61
CA LYS A 235 10.48 5.57 19.36
C LYS A 235 9.77 4.24 19.60
N LEU A 236 8.54 4.05 19.13
CA LEU A 236 7.79 2.81 19.33
C LEU A 236 8.33 1.69 18.45
N TYR A 237 8.54 0.51 19.05
CA TYR A 237 8.70 -0.74 18.31
C TYR A 237 7.38 -1.47 18.13
N THR A 238 6.63 -1.59 19.22
CA THR A 238 5.33 -2.27 19.22
C THR A 238 4.42 -1.67 20.26
N LEU A 239 3.14 -1.54 19.91
CA LEU A 239 2.07 -1.16 20.82
C LEU A 239 1.02 -2.29 20.84
N THR A 240 0.77 -2.90 21.99
CA THR A 240 -0.12 -4.08 22.08
C THR A 240 -1.28 -3.81 23.03
N PHE A 241 -2.50 -3.89 22.50
CA PHE A 241 -3.73 -3.89 23.28
C PHE A 241 -4.20 -5.32 23.51
N LEU A 242 -4.67 -5.59 24.72
CA LEU A 242 -5.39 -6.82 25.02
C LEU A 242 -6.86 -6.57 24.64
N LYS A 243 -7.45 -7.39 23.75
CA LYS A 243 -8.90 -7.39 23.57
C LYS A 243 -9.49 -7.88 24.90
N GLY A 244 -10.27 -7.02 25.55
CA GLY A 244 -11.04 -7.34 26.75
C GLY A 244 -12.27 -8.14 26.41
#